data_AF-A0AAU2EC46-F1
#
_entry.id   AF-A0AAU2EC46-F1
#
_cell.length_a   1.000
_cell.length_b   1.000
_cell.length_c   1.000
_cell.angle_alpha   90.00
_cell.angle_beta   90.00
_cell.angle_gamma   90.00
#
_symmetry.space_group_name_H-M   'P 1'
#
loop_
_entity.id
_entity.type
_entity.pdbx_description
1 polymer ?
#
loop_
_entity_poly.entity_id
_entity_poly.type
_entity_poly.pdbx_seq_one_letter_code
_entity_poly.pdbx_strand_id
1 'polypeptide(L)'
;MSARRLLTGVAVVSAVVIGLTGCQKHSTRGSSTNHVQAPAAGSTPPQAPVEKTSAAPTPSASGSADDADPTGCTTPTPKAGRKYVQAVKPPKQDTLFVKDAKFVCDPNDGHYAGAGADKTYMLAAKVTAQIVNGPGKFKTVPVGELFTHVGDCLLGVEVQDPASCSNGIYEIAVDGSGKVTEIKEIWHP
;
A
#
# COMPACT_ATOMS: atom_id res chain seq x y z
N MET A 1 18.94 36.79 -34.98
CA MET A 1 18.59 38.13 -34.47
C MET A 1 17.18 38.08 -33.89
N SER A 2 16.78 39.08 -33.08
CA SER A 2 15.41 39.57 -32.77
C SER A 2 14.17 38.65 -32.87
N ALA A 3 13.21 38.64 -31.93
CA ALA A 3 13.10 39.41 -30.68
C ALA A 3 12.11 38.75 -29.69
N ARG A 4 12.16 39.20 -28.42
CA ARG A 4 11.26 38.80 -27.33
C ARG A 4 9.90 39.50 -27.43
N ARG A 5 8.83 38.88 -26.92
CA ARG A 5 7.78 39.59 -26.15
C ARG A 5 7.41 38.78 -24.90
N LEU A 6 7.16 39.50 -23.81
CA LEU A 6 6.81 38.99 -22.48
C LEU A 6 5.51 39.69 -22.04
N LEU A 7 4.55 38.91 -21.52
CA LEU A 7 3.36 39.35 -20.78
C LEU A 7 3.16 38.27 -19.68
N THR A 8 3.22 38.48 -18.37
CA THR A 8 3.08 39.64 -17.45
C THR A 8 1.64 39.87 -16.95
N GLY A 9 1.40 39.51 -15.68
CA GLY A 9 0.15 39.72 -14.95
C GLY A 9 -0.86 38.57 -15.09
N VAL A 10 -1.72 38.26 -14.11
CA VAL A 10 -1.95 38.89 -12.78
C VAL A 10 -2.13 37.79 -11.73
N ALA A 11 -1.62 38.00 -10.52
CA ALA A 11 -1.89 37.12 -9.38
C ALA A 11 -3.09 37.65 -8.57
N VAL A 12 -4.00 36.77 -8.16
CA VAL A 12 -5.09 37.07 -7.22
C VAL A 12 -4.94 36.16 -6.00
N VAL A 13 -4.82 36.77 -4.82
CA VAL A 13 -4.71 36.05 -3.54
C VAL A 13 -6.07 36.05 -2.86
N SER A 14 -6.59 34.86 -2.54
CA SER A 14 -7.81 34.68 -1.74
C SER A 14 -7.51 33.77 -0.55
N ALA A 15 -7.04 34.37 0.54
CA ALA A 15 -6.79 33.65 1.79
C ALA A 15 -8.10 33.54 2.59
N VAL A 16 -8.66 32.33 2.69
CA VAL A 16 -9.84 32.05 3.52
C VAL A 16 -9.40 31.38 4.82
N VAL A 17 -9.42 32.15 5.91
CA VAL A 17 -9.16 31.65 7.27
C VAL A 17 -10.49 31.44 7.97
N ILE A 18 -10.91 30.17 8.11
CA ILE A 18 -12.06 29.79 8.94
C ILE A 18 -11.52 29.21 10.25
N GLY A 19 -11.52 30.03 11.31
CA GLY A 19 -11.28 29.56 12.66
C GLY A 19 -12.56 28.97 13.26
N LEU A 20 -12.54 27.69 13.61
CA LEU A 20 -13.61 27.04 14.35
C LEU A 20 -13.23 26.88 15.83
N THR A 21 -13.80 27.74 16.67
CA THR A 21 -13.56 27.77 18.10
C THR A 21 -14.53 26.86 18.86
N GLY A 22 -13.98 25.89 19.58
CA GLY A 22 -14.61 25.34 20.78
C GLY A 22 -15.58 24.16 20.61
N CYS A 23 -15.24 23.06 21.29
CA CYS A 23 -16.18 22.36 22.18
C CYS A 23 -15.41 21.53 23.21
N GLN A 24 -15.05 22.16 24.33
CA GLN A 24 -14.53 21.48 25.51
C GLN A 24 -15.64 20.65 26.16
N LYS A 25 -15.45 19.33 26.29
CA LYS A 25 -16.22 18.51 27.24
C LYS A 25 -15.27 17.83 28.21
N HIS A 26 -15.33 18.27 29.46
CA HIS A 26 -14.51 17.78 30.56
C HIS A 26 -15.40 17.12 31.60
N SER A 27 -15.07 15.87 31.97
CA SER A 27 -15.58 15.09 33.10
C SER A 27 -17.09 14.84 33.25
N THR A 28 -17.44 13.56 33.39
CA THR A 28 -18.42 13.13 34.40
C THR A 28 -17.83 11.96 35.19
N ARG A 29 -17.71 12.13 36.52
CA ARG A 29 -17.14 11.14 37.44
C ARG A 29 -18.26 10.25 37.98
N GLY A 30 -18.37 9.03 37.47
CA GLY A 30 -19.29 8.01 38.01
C GLY A 30 -18.63 7.18 39.10
N SER A 31 -18.85 7.55 40.37
CA SER A 31 -18.49 6.70 41.52
C SER A 31 -19.75 6.11 42.14
N SER A 32 -19.82 4.78 42.25
CA SER A 32 -20.82 4.08 43.07
C SER A 32 -20.22 2.82 43.68
N THR A 33 -20.16 2.82 45.00
CA THR A 33 -19.93 1.70 45.92
C THR A 33 -21.21 0.85 46.08
N ASN A 34 -21.27 -0.36 46.66
CA ASN A 34 -20.27 -1.15 47.42
C ASN A 34 -20.67 -2.64 47.51
N HIS A 35 -19.69 -3.55 47.62
CA HIS A 35 -19.81 -4.96 48.11
C HIS A 35 -20.81 -5.89 47.36
N VAL A 36 -20.83 -7.22 47.50
CA VAL A 36 -20.17 -8.25 48.36
C VAL A 36 -19.82 -9.47 47.46
N GLN A 37 -19.03 -10.52 47.78
CA GLN A 37 -18.36 -11.04 48.99
C GLN A 37 -17.09 -11.86 48.56
N ALA A 38 -16.56 -12.69 49.45
CA ALA A 38 -15.53 -13.75 49.26
C ALA A 38 -16.01 -15.03 50.03
N PRO A 39 -15.30 -16.19 50.09
CA PRO A 39 -13.95 -16.55 49.62
C PRO A 39 -13.94 -17.79 48.69
N ALA A 40 -12.80 -18.41 48.33
CA ALA A 40 -12.04 -19.39 49.13
C ALA A 40 -10.57 -19.54 48.63
N ALA A 41 -9.71 -20.20 49.42
CA ALA A 41 -8.27 -20.29 49.17
C ALA A 41 -7.83 -21.59 48.45
N GLY A 42 -6.69 -21.53 47.75
CA GLY A 42 -5.92 -22.67 47.25
C GLY A 42 -4.45 -22.28 47.17
N SER A 43 -3.52 -23.18 47.56
CA SER A 43 -2.10 -22.85 47.74
C SER A 43 -1.15 -23.83 47.03
N THR A 44 0.10 -23.36 46.85
CA THR A 44 1.33 -24.12 46.51
C THR A 44 1.42 -24.81 45.13
N PRO A 45 2.65 -25.12 44.63
CA PRO A 45 3.98 -24.54 44.90
C PRO A 45 4.67 -24.01 43.60
N PRO A 46 5.85 -23.35 43.67
CA PRO A 46 6.59 -22.90 42.48
C PRO A 46 7.42 -24.02 41.81
N GLN A 47 7.76 -23.83 40.53
CA GLN A 47 8.83 -24.59 39.85
C GLN A 47 9.89 -23.64 39.27
N ALA A 48 11.11 -24.17 39.12
CA ALA A 48 12.34 -23.45 38.81
C ALA A 48 12.70 -23.53 37.30
N PRO A 49 13.70 -22.77 36.79
CA PRO A 49 13.89 -22.60 35.35
C PRO A 49 14.58 -23.81 34.68
N VAL A 50 14.24 -24.04 33.41
CA VAL A 50 15.02 -24.90 32.50
C VAL A 50 15.91 -24.04 31.61
N GLU A 51 17.16 -24.48 31.44
CA GLU A 51 18.22 -23.77 30.73
C GLU A 51 18.56 -24.49 29.41
N LYS A 52 19.15 -23.76 28.45
CA LYS A 52 19.86 -24.27 27.26
C LYS A 52 19.08 -25.14 26.26
N THR A 53 18.99 -24.66 25.02
CA THR A 53 19.84 -25.18 23.93
C THR A 53 19.88 -24.18 22.77
N SER A 54 21.06 -23.88 22.25
CA SER A 54 21.23 -23.07 21.05
C SER A 54 21.01 -23.91 19.79
N ALA A 55 20.12 -23.46 18.91
CA ALA A 55 20.02 -23.95 17.54
C ALA A 55 20.11 -22.75 16.58
N ALA A 56 21.11 -22.74 15.70
CA ALA A 56 21.23 -21.69 14.69
C ALA A 56 20.26 -21.95 13.53
N PRO A 57 19.53 -20.95 13.02
CA PRO A 57 18.67 -21.13 11.86
C PRO A 57 19.51 -21.31 10.59
N THR A 58 19.53 -22.53 10.06
CA THR A 58 19.98 -22.79 8.68
C THR A 58 19.05 -22.09 7.67
N PRO A 59 19.55 -21.54 6.56
CA PRO A 59 18.73 -20.87 5.57
C PRO A 59 17.87 -21.88 4.79
N SER A 60 16.60 -22.01 5.14
CA SER A 60 15.62 -22.75 4.35
C SER A 60 15.37 -22.05 3.02
N ALA A 61 16.03 -22.52 1.96
CA ALA A 61 15.76 -22.09 0.60
C ALA A 61 14.32 -22.44 0.21
N SER A 62 13.44 -21.44 0.20
CA SER A 62 12.04 -21.59 -0.22
C SER A 62 11.95 -21.63 -1.74
N GLY A 63 12.39 -22.75 -2.32
CA GLY A 63 11.97 -23.14 -3.66
C GLY A 63 10.47 -23.43 -3.61
N SER A 64 9.65 -22.48 -4.06
CA SER A 64 8.23 -22.75 -4.29
C SER A 64 8.14 -23.76 -5.42
N ALA A 65 7.46 -24.88 -5.18
CA ALA A 65 7.10 -25.80 -6.25
C ALA A 65 6.01 -25.15 -7.10
N ASP A 66 6.13 -25.24 -8.43
CA ASP A 66 5.08 -24.83 -9.35
C ASP A 66 3.89 -25.81 -9.26
N ASP A 67 2.82 -25.40 -8.59
CA ASP A 67 1.51 -26.01 -8.73
C ASP A 67 1.00 -25.75 -10.15
N ALA A 68 1.08 -26.76 -11.01
CA ALA A 68 0.68 -26.67 -12.41
C ALA A 68 -0.86 -26.64 -12.51
N ASP A 69 -1.43 -25.45 -12.63
CA ASP A 69 -2.88 -25.24 -12.71
C ASP A 69 -3.49 -25.98 -13.93
N PRO A 70 -4.57 -26.76 -13.74
CA PRO A 70 -5.16 -27.59 -14.79
C PRO A 70 -5.83 -26.79 -15.92
N THR A 71 -5.95 -25.46 -15.82
CA THR A 71 -6.54 -24.61 -16.88
C THR A 71 -5.59 -24.25 -18.02
N GLY A 72 -4.29 -24.51 -17.89
CA GLY A 72 -3.27 -24.13 -18.89
C GLY A 72 -2.90 -22.64 -18.89
N CYS A 73 -3.53 -21.84 -18.02
CA CYS A 73 -3.16 -20.47 -17.70
C CYS A 73 -1.69 -20.38 -17.26
N THR A 74 -0.93 -19.45 -17.85
CA THR A 74 0.50 -19.27 -17.57
C THR A 74 0.72 -18.09 -16.64
N THR A 75 1.11 -18.36 -15.38
CA THR A 75 1.45 -17.31 -14.41
C THR A 75 2.65 -16.46 -14.90
N PRO A 76 2.53 -15.14 -15.06
CA PRO A 76 3.64 -14.29 -15.50
C PRO A 76 4.67 -14.09 -14.37
N THR A 77 5.88 -14.59 -14.55
CA THR A 77 6.96 -14.39 -13.57
C THR A 77 7.39 -12.90 -13.50
N PRO A 78 7.40 -12.25 -12.33
CA PRO A 78 7.93 -10.90 -12.18
C PRO A 78 9.41 -10.84 -12.56
N LYS A 79 9.86 -9.70 -13.10
CA LYS A 79 11.31 -9.49 -13.33
C LYS A 79 12.07 -9.50 -12.00
N ALA A 80 13.30 -10.02 -12.02
CA ALA A 80 14.16 -10.09 -10.83
C ALA A 80 14.27 -8.71 -10.13
N GLY A 81 14.11 -8.70 -8.80
CA GLY A 81 14.07 -7.48 -7.99
C GLY A 81 12.74 -6.71 -7.99
N ARG A 82 11.72 -7.20 -8.71
CA ARG A 82 10.36 -6.63 -8.74
C ARG A 82 9.34 -7.57 -8.13
N LYS A 83 8.19 -7.03 -7.75
CA LYS A 83 7.02 -7.78 -7.25
C LYS A 83 5.73 -7.07 -7.65
N TYR A 84 4.64 -7.81 -7.76
CA TYR A 84 3.30 -7.24 -7.91
C TYR A 84 2.67 -6.97 -6.54
N VAL A 85 1.93 -5.88 -6.43
CA VAL A 85 1.20 -5.46 -5.24
C VAL A 85 -0.16 -4.89 -5.63
N GLN A 86 -1.18 -5.06 -4.79
CA GLN A 86 -2.47 -4.38 -4.95
C GLN A 86 -2.56 -3.25 -3.92
N ALA A 87 -2.88 -2.03 -4.35
CA ALA A 87 -3.16 -0.93 -3.43
C ALA A 87 -4.46 -1.23 -2.64
N VAL A 88 -4.46 -0.94 -1.33
CA VAL A 88 -5.61 -1.22 -0.44
C VAL A 88 -6.15 0.00 0.31
N LYS A 89 -5.44 1.13 0.27
CA LYS A 89 -5.88 2.43 0.80
C LYS A 89 -5.23 3.55 -0.04
N PRO A 90 -5.88 4.72 -0.18
CA PRO A 90 -5.26 5.89 -0.81
C PRO A 90 -3.86 6.17 -0.22
N PRO A 91 -2.81 6.32 -1.04
CA PRO A 91 -1.46 6.60 -0.57
C PRO A 91 -1.35 7.95 0.14
N LYS A 92 -0.34 8.12 0.99
CA LYS A 92 -0.18 9.34 1.80
C LYS A 92 1.28 9.76 1.93
N GLN A 93 1.60 11.03 1.65
CA GLN A 93 2.95 11.60 1.74
C GLN A 93 3.96 10.83 0.88
N ASP A 94 4.81 9.99 1.49
CA ASP A 94 5.78 9.09 0.87
C ASP A 94 5.48 7.60 1.17
N THR A 95 4.22 7.30 1.52
CA THR A 95 3.76 6.00 2.02
C THR A 95 2.74 5.36 1.07
N LEU A 96 3.00 4.11 0.66
CA LEU A 96 2.12 3.27 -0.15
C LEU A 96 1.53 2.13 0.70
N PHE A 97 0.21 1.94 0.67
CA PHE A 97 -0.50 0.92 1.45
C PHE A 97 -1.01 -0.20 0.53
N VAL A 98 -0.51 -1.42 0.69
CA VAL A 98 -0.72 -2.50 -0.28
C VAL A 98 -0.91 -3.87 0.35
N LYS A 99 -1.34 -4.86 -0.43
CA LYS A 99 -1.04 -6.28 -0.23
C LYS A 99 -0.03 -6.75 -1.28
N ASP A 100 0.63 -7.89 -1.06
CA ASP A 100 1.29 -8.57 -2.18
C ASP A 100 0.20 -8.99 -3.18
N ALA A 101 0.44 -8.92 -4.48
CA ALA A 101 -0.48 -9.47 -5.47
C ALA A 101 0.04 -10.83 -5.96
N LYS A 102 -0.88 -11.80 -6.05
CA LYS A 102 -0.65 -13.09 -6.72
C LYS A 102 -1.42 -13.12 -8.03
N PHE A 103 -0.90 -13.85 -9.01
CA PHE A 103 -1.70 -14.21 -10.18
C PHE A 103 -2.73 -15.28 -9.78
N VAL A 104 -3.92 -15.20 -10.37
CA VAL A 104 -5.04 -16.11 -10.15
C VAL A 104 -5.57 -16.47 -11.53
N CYS A 105 -5.54 -17.75 -11.87
CA CYS A 105 -6.07 -18.25 -13.13
C CYS A 105 -7.61 -18.20 -13.12
N ASP A 106 -8.17 -17.71 -14.21
CA ASP A 106 -9.61 -17.68 -14.47
C ASP A 106 -9.86 -17.89 -15.98
N PRO A 107 -11.11 -18.04 -16.45
CA PRO A 107 -11.42 -18.31 -17.87
C PRO A 107 -10.93 -17.27 -18.90
N ASN A 108 -10.41 -16.11 -18.47
CA ASN A 108 -9.94 -15.01 -19.30
C ASN A 108 -8.40 -14.84 -19.18
N ASP A 109 -7.65 -15.93 -19.28
CA ASP A 109 -6.18 -16.02 -19.12
C ASP A 109 -5.61 -15.68 -17.73
N GLY A 110 -6.41 -15.13 -16.81
CA GLY A 110 -6.07 -14.88 -15.41
C GLY A 110 -5.67 -13.43 -15.09
N HIS A 111 -5.78 -13.06 -13.81
CA HIS A 111 -5.57 -11.70 -13.32
C HIS A 111 -4.72 -11.65 -12.04
N TYR A 112 -4.26 -10.46 -11.66
CA TYR A 112 -3.58 -10.23 -10.38
C TYR A 112 -4.57 -9.81 -9.29
N ALA A 113 -4.52 -10.46 -8.13
CA ALA A 113 -5.35 -10.16 -6.96
C ALA A 113 -4.51 -10.01 -5.67
N GLY A 114 -4.91 -9.10 -4.79
CA GLY A 114 -4.24 -8.84 -3.51
C GLY A 114 -4.42 -9.97 -2.50
N ALA A 115 -3.31 -10.54 -2.05
CA ALA A 115 -3.24 -11.71 -1.17
C ALA A 115 -2.51 -11.42 0.15
N GLY A 116 -2.93 -12.10 1.21
CA GLY A 116 -2.31 -11.98 2.54
C GLY A 116 -2.66 -10.68 3.28
N ALA A 117 -1.77 -10.30 4.19
CA ALA A 117 -1.93 -9.16 5.09
C ALA A 117 -1.52 -7.83 4.44
N ASP A 118 -2.13 -6.75 4.92
CA ASP A 118 -1.75 -5.38 4.57
C ASP A 118 -0.29 -5.10 4.93
N LYS A 119 0.40 -4.40 4.03
CA LYS A 119 1.79 -3.96 4.12
C LYS A 119 1.87 -2.46 3.87
N THR A 120 3.00 -1.89 4.24
CA THR A 120 3.29 -0.47 4.04
C THR A 120 4.70 -0.35 3.48
N TYR A 121 4.83 0.34 2.34
CA TYR A 121 6.12 0.64 1.74
C TYR A 121 6.38 2.15 1.78
N MET A 122 7.62 2.51 2.11
CA MET A 122 8.11 3.88 2.02
C MET A 122 8.73 4.09 0.64
N LEU A 123 8.53 5.26 0.03
CA LEU A 123 9.21 5.61 -1.20
C LEU A 123 10.69 5.93 -0.95
N ALA A 124 11.51 5.75 -1.99
CA ALA A 124 12.83 6.34 -2.08
C ALA A 124 12.74 7.83 -2.45
N ALA A 125 13.73 8.63 -2.06
CA ALA A 125 13.76 10.07 -2.37
C ALA A 125 13.83 10.40 -3.87
N LYS A 126 14.14 9.39 -4.70
CA LYS A 126 13.95 9.39 -6.16
C LYS A 126 13.25 8.09 -6.51
N VAL A 127 12.03 8.19 -7.00
CA VAL A 127 11.20 7.05 -7.43
C VAL A 127 10.61 7.37 -8.81
N THR A 128 10.67 6.42 -9.73
CA THR A 128 10.00 6.53 -11.03
C THR A 128 8.57 6.02 -10.90
N ALA A 129 7.59 6.89 -11.08
CA ALA A 129 6.17 6.52 -11.08
C ALA A 129 5.62 6.47 -12.51
N GLN A 130 4.87 5.42 -12.84
CA GLN A 130 4.21 5.24 -14.13
C GLN A 130 2.76 4.77 -13.93
N ILE A 131 1.82 5.45 -14.58
CA ILE A 131 0.40 5.05 -14.68
C ILE A 131 0.09 4.55 -16.08
N VAL A 132 -1.02 3.81 -16.22
CA VAL A 132 -1.62 3.49 -17.53
C VAL A 132 -2.06 4.77 -18.25
N ASN A 133 -1.88 4.78 -19.57
CA ASN A 133 -2.17 5.91 -20.44
C ASN A 133 -2.67 5.39 -21.81
N GLY A 134 -3.72 4.57 -21.76
CA GLY A 134 -4.31 3.82 -22.86
C GLY A 134 -3.78 2.38 -22.96
N PRO A 135 -4.40 1.52 -23.80
CA PRO A 135 -4.10 0.08 -23.83
C PRO A 135 -2.62 -0.24 -24.05
N GLY A 136 -2.02 -0.94 -23.09
CA GLY A 136 -0.59 -1.31 -23.09
C GLY A 136 0.40 -0.13 -23.04
N LYS A 137 -0.06 1.11 -22.85
CA LYS A 137 0.74 2.33 -22.83
C LYS A 137 0.87 2.88 -21.42
N PHE A 138 2.00 3.50 -21.13
CA PHE A 138 2.34 4.01 -19.80
C PHE A 138 2.88 5.44 -19.91
N LYS A 139 2.54 6.28 -18.92
CA LYS A 139 3.01 7.65 -18.78
C LYS A 139 3.82 7.75 -17.49
N THR A 140 5.06 8.24 -17.58
CA THR A 140 5.84 8.61 -16.39
C THR A 140 5.28 9.89 -15.78
N VAL A 141 4.99 9.88 -14.48
CA VAL A 141 4.30 10.95 -13.76
C VAL A 141 5.03 11.31 -12.45
N PRO A 142 4.80 12.51 -11.87
CA PRO A 142 5.21 12.81 -10.50
C PRO A 142 4.49 11.91 -9.48
N VAL A 143 5.11 11.66 -8.33
CA VAL A 143 4.53 10.86 -7.24
C VAL A 143 3.14 11.35 -6.81
N GLY A 144 2.94 12.68 -6.77
CA GLY A 144 1.63 13.27 -6.41
C GLY A 144 0.52 12.92 -7.42
N GLU A 145 0.85 12.88 -8.71
CA GLU A 145 -0.12 12.52 -9.77
C GLU A 145 -0.46 11.02 -9.71
N LEU A 146 0.55 10.15 -9.47
CA LEU A 146 0.30 8.74 -9.16
C LEU A 146 -0.57 8.58 -7.91
N PHE A 147 -0.30 9.33 -6.84
CA PHE A 147 -1.02 9.19 -5.56
C PHE A 147 -2.48 9.64 -5.66
N THR A 148 -2.77 10.71 -6.41
CA THR A 148 -4.13 11.10 -6.80
C THR A 148 -4.80 9.98 -7.59
N HIS A 149 -4.18 9.52 -8.68
CA HIS A 149 -4.73 8.46 -9.54
C HIS A 149 -5.02 7.14 -8.77
N VAL A 150 -4.11 6.68 -7.89
CA VAL A 150 -4.35 5.51 -7.03
C VAL A 150 -5.54 5.76 -6.08
N GLY A 151 -5.65 6.97 -5.55
CA GLY A 151 -6.79 7.38 -4.71
C GLY A 151 -8.12 7.35 -5.47
N ASP A 152 -8.16 7.97 -6.64
CA ASP A 152 -9.33 8.03 -7.51
C ASP A 152 -9.81 6.62 -7.90
N CYS A 153 -8.89 5.77 -8.36
CA CYS A 153 -9.18 4.38 -8.71
C CYS A 153 -9.69 3.53 -7.54
N LEU A 154 -9.17 3.73 -6.32
CA LEU A 154 -9.66 3.05 -5.12
C LEU A 154 -11.00 3.57 -4.61
N LEU A 155 -11.41 4.77 -5.03
CA LEU A 155 -12.67 5.41 -4.66
C LEU A 155 -13.75 5.29 -5.75
N GLY A 156 -13.42 4.69 -6.91
CA GLY A 156 -14.34 4.60 -8.05
C GLY A 156 -14.57 5.94 -8.76
N VAL A 157 -13.63 6.88 -8.65
CA VAL A 157 -13.68 8.17 -9.35
C VAL A 157 -13.17 8.01 -10.77
N GLU A 158 -13.84 8.65 -11.73
CA GLU A 158 -13.47 8.63 -13.14
C GLU A 158 -12.13 9.35 -13.38
N VAL A 159 -11.09 8.57 -13.68
CA VAL A 159 -9.77 9.11 -14.03
C VAL A 159 -9.79 9.70 -15.44
N GLN A 160 -9.03 10.79 -15.64
CA GLN A 160 -9.05 11.54 -16.89
C GLN A 160 -8.41 10.77 -18.06
N ASP A 161 -9.12 10.72 -19.19
CA ASP A 161 -8.64 10.18 -20.46
C ASP A 161 -7.25 10.74 -20.83
N PRO A 162 -6.28 9.91 -21.29
CA PRO A 162 -6.39 8.48 -21.58
C PRO A 162 -5.93 7.57 -20.43
N ALA A 163 -5.90 8.04 -19.17
CA ALA A 163 -5.61 7.15 -18.03
C ALA A 163 -6.78 6.20 -17.76
N SER A 164 -6.52 5.05 -17.13
CA SER A 164 -7.54 4.03 -16.85
C SER A 164 -7.11 3.16 -15.67
N CYS A 165 -8.05 2.86 -14.76
CA CYS A 165 -7.77 2.14 -13.51
C CYS A 165 -7.64 0.63 -13.72
N SER A 166 -6.43 0.09 -13.57
CA SER A 166 -6.17 -1.34 -13.80
C SER A 166 -6.19 -2.14 -12.49
N ASN A 167 -7.38 -2.27 -11.88
CA ASN A 167 -7.66 -3.04 -10.65
C ASN A 167 -6.77 -2.70 -9.42
N GLY A 168 -6.10 -1.53 -9.44
CA GLY A 168 -5.16 -1.11 -8.40
C GLY A 168 -3.90 -1.97 -8.31
N ILE A 169 -3.49 -2.65 -9.40
CA ILE A 169 -2.31 -3.53 -9.45
C ILE A 169 -1.08 -2.76 -9.94
N TYR A 170 0.00 -2.85 -9.16
CA TYR A 170 1.28 -2.19 -9.46
C TYR A 170 2.45 -3.19 -9.39
N GLU A 171 3.34 -3.14 -10.38
CA GLU A 171 4.70 -3.67 -10.30
C GLU A 171 5.58 -2.65 -9.55
N ILE A 172 6.23 -3.08 -8.47
CA ILE A 172 7.17 -2.23 -7.72
C ILE A 172 8.58 -2.82 -7.72
N ALA A 173 9.57 -1.95 -7.90
CA ALA A 173 10.98 -2.24 -7.61
C ALA A 173 11.31 -1.74 -6.19
N VAL A 174 12.05 -2.54 -5.42
CA VAL A 174 12.38 -2.25 -4.02
C VAL A 174 13.89 -2.36 -3.82
N ASP A 175 14.50 -1.36 -3.18
CA ASP A 175 15.93 -1.35 -2.88
C ASP A 175 16.31 -2.17 -1.64
N GLY A 176 17.62 -2.29 -1.38
CA GLY A 176 18.16 -3.02 -0.22
C GLY A 176 17.82 -2.43 1.15
N SER A 177 17.18 -1.26 1.22
CA SER A 177 16.63 -0.67 2.44
C SER A 177 15.13 -0.93 2.62
N GLY A 178 14.49 -1.63 1.68
CA GLY A 178 13.04 -1.87 1.67
C GLY A 178 12.23 -0.69 1.10
N LYS A 179 12.88 0.32 0.50
CA LYS A 179 12.22 1.48 -0.10
C LYS A 179 11.91 1.27 -1.57
N VAL A 180 10.80 1.83 -2.03
CA VAL A 180 10.32 1.68 -3.42
C VAL A 180 11.00 2.69 -4.33
N THR A 181 11.69 2.19 -5.36
CA THR A 181 12.47 2.97 -6.35
C THR A 181 11.78 3.07 -7.70
N GLU A 182 10.87 2.16 -8.03
CA GLU A 182 9.93 2.30 -9.15
C GLU A 182 8.54 1.81 -8.75
N ILE A 183 7.51 2.49 -9.24
CA ILE A 183 6.12 2.03 -9.26
C ILE A 183 5.63 2.12 -10.70
N LYS A 184 5.05 1.03 -11.20
CA LYS A 184 4.40 0.99 -12.50
C LYS A 184 3.05 0.28 -12.37
N GLU A 185 1.97 0.94 -12.75
CA GLU A 185 0.68 0.28 -12.90
C GLU A 185 0.74 -0.83 -13.96
N ILE A 186 0.04 -1.94 -13.72
CA ILE A 186 -0.06 -3.04 -14.68
C ILE A 186 -1.39 -2.93 -15.43
N TRP A 187 -1.31 -2.60 -16.72
CA TRP A 187 -2.45 -2.61 -17.63
C TRP A 187 -3.17 -3.96 -17.58
N HIS A 188 -4.48 -3.91 -17.37
CA HIS A 188 -5.41 -5.01 -17.57
C HIS A 188 -6.48 -4.53 -18.58
N PRO A 189 -6.78 -5.31 -19.63
CA PRO A 189 -7.89 -5.02 -20.53
C PRO A 189 -9.27 -5.24 -19.88
#